data_AF-A0A7X8YZ99-F1
#
_entry.id   AF-A0A7X8YZ99-F1
#
_cell.length_a   1.000
_cell.length_b   1.000
_cell.length_c   1.000
_cell.angle_alpha   90.00
_cell.angle_beta   90.00
_cell.angle_gamma   90.00
#
_symmetry.space_group_name_H-M   'P 1'
#
loop_
_entity.id
_entity.type
_entity.pdbx_description
1 polymer ?
#
loop_
_entity_poly.entity_id
_entity_poly.type
_entity_poly.pdbx_seq_one_letter_code
_entity_poly.pdbx_strand_id
1 'polypeptide(L)'
;MAENKGARPILPSAEELLRAVTIYLRHAYPNDRVPAPDSLLPENGFDPAVYLMSEKAQRDPSSAPLDNVRSFSLRLGNWQYPHMKLRLSRPPNDDVFVFSVDAHDAFLFAPGGGGDAAALEELKKNNSLISSAIMNSWDADGLLTERNYLRRRIHQTRRLKTTQP
;
A
#
# COMPACT_ATOMS: atom_id res chain seq x y z
N MET A 1 -13.53 -0.50 -32.17
CA MET A 1 -12.91 -0.03 -30.92
C MET A 1 -11.83 -1.04 -30.59
N ALA A 2 -10.56 -0.68 -30.75
CA ALA A 2 -9.47 -1.61 -30.48
C ALA A 2 -9.39 -1.81 -28.96
N GLU A 3 -9.60 -3.03 -28.50
CA GLU A 3 -9.24 -3.43 -27.13
C GLU A 3 -7.75 -3.16 -26.98
N ASN A 4 -7.42 -2.12 -26.21
CA ASN A 4 -6.06 -1.93 -25.76
C ASN A 4 -5.77 -3.13 -24.85
N LYS A 5 -5.10 -4.17 -25.39
CA LYS A 5 -4.51 -5.25 -24.59
C LYS A 5 -3.51 -4.56 -23.65
N GLY A 6 -4.00 -4.13 -22.49
CA GLY A 6 -3.19 -3.53 -21.45
C GLY A 6 -2.03 -4.48 -21.18
N ALA A 7 -0.82 -3.94 -21.15
CA ALA A 7 0.33 -4.72 -20.77
C ALA A 7 0.06 -5.38 -19.40
N ARG A 8 0.54 -6.61 -19.22
CA ARG A 8 0.30 -7.35 -17.99
C ARG A 8 0.85 -6.53 -16.81
N PRO A 9 0.08 -6.38 -15.73
CA PRO A 9 0.54 -5.65 -14.56
C PRO A 9 1.77 -6.32 -13.97
N ILE A 10 2.71 -5.50 -13.52
CA ILE A 10 3.90 -5.93 -12.80
C ILE A 10 3.58 -5.86 -11.31
N LEU A 11 3.26 -7.03 -10.74
CA LEU A 11 3.04 -7.19 -9.31
C LEU A 11 4.39 -7.24 -8.55
N PRO A 12 4.42 -6.82 -7.28
CA PRO A 12 5.55 -7.13 -6.41
C PRO A 12 5.71 -8.65 -6.28
N SER A 13 6.95 -9.09 -6.15
CA SER A 13 7.28 -10.48 -5.82
C SER A 13 6.73 -10.88 -4.44
N ALA A 14 6.65 -12.20 -4.20
CA ALA A 14 6.24 -12.72 -2.89
C ALA A 14 7.16 -12.23 -1.76
N GLU A 15 8.47 -12.14 -2.04
CA GLU A 15 9.46 -11.61 -1.10
C GLU A 15 9.22 -10.12 -0.79
N GLU A 16 8.92 -9.30 -1.80
CA GLU A 16 8.61 -7.88 -1.62
C GLU A 16 7.30 -7.70 -0.82
N LEU A 17 6.27 -8.49 -1.11
CA LEU A 17 5.02 -8.48 -0.34
C LEU A 17 5.24 -8.87 1.13
N LEU A 18 5.97 -9.97 1.36
CA LEU A 18 6.31 -10.43 2.71
C LEU A 18 7.08 -9.37 3.47
N ARG A 19 8.06 -8.74 2.82
CA ARG A 19 8.85 -7.68 3.41
C ARG A 19 8.02 -6.45 3.72
N ALA A 20 7.14 -6.06 2.80
CA ALA A 20 6.25 -4.91 2.99
C ALA A 20 5.31 -5.12 4.18
N VAL A 21 4.67 -6.29 4.28
CA VAL A 21 3.81 -6.67 5.41
C VAL A 21 4.60 -6.74 6.72
N THR A 22 5.80 -7.32 6.71
CA THR A 22 6.66 -7.40 7.90
C THR A 22 7.02 -6.01 8.44
N ILE A 23 7.44 -5.09 7.56
CA ILE A 23 7.74 -3.70 7.93
C ILE A 23 6.49 -3.00 8.46
N TYR A 24 5.35 -3.18 7.78
CA TYR A 24 4.08 -2.62 8.20
C TYR A 24 3.73 -3.02 9.64
N LEU A 25 3.72 -4.32 9.91
CA LEU A 25 3.29 -4.87 11.20
C LEU A 25 4.21 -4.42 12.34
N ARG A 26 5.52 -4.31 12.10
CA ARG A 26 6.50 -3.82 13.09
C ARG A 26 6.18 -2.41 13.58
N HIS A 27 5.78 -1.51 12.67
CA HIS A 27 5.42 -0.13 13.02
C HIS A 27 3.99 0.01 13.53
N ALA A 28 3.07 -0.82 13.02
CA ALA A 28 1.66 -0.78 13.36
C ALA A 28 1.35 -1.38 14.75
N TYR A 29 2.24 -2.22 15.30
CA TYR A 29 2.04 -2.91 16.58
C TYR A 29 3.31 -2.92 17.44
N PRO A 30 3.71 -1.77 18.03
CA PRO A 30 4.83 -1.74 18.95
C PRO A 30 4.51 -2.54 20.24
N ASN A 31 5.52 -3.22 20.81
CA ASN A 31 5.48 -3.96 22.10
C ASN A 31 4.85 -5.37 22.05
N ASP A 32 5.40 -6.27 21.24
CA ASP A 32 5.12 -7.73 21.24
C ASP A 32 3.68 -8.17 20.96
N ARG A 33 2.79 -7.23 20.61
CA ARG A 33 1.42 -7.51 20.13
C ARG A 33 1.33 -7.59 18.60
N VAL A 34 2.46 -7.87 17.95
CA VAL A 34 2.52 -8.00 16.50
C VAL A 34 1.72 -9.25 16.12
N PRO A 35 0.63 -9.13 15.34
CA PRO A 35 -0.03 -10.31 14.78
C PRO A 35 0.99 -11.12 13.98
N ALA A 36 1.02 -12.44 14.17
CA ALA A 36 1.93 -13.30 13.40
C ALA A 36 1.70 -13.07 11.90
N PRO A 37 2.73 -12.69 11.11
CA PRO A 37 2.61 -12.45 9.68
C PRO A 37 2.03 -13.65 8.92
N ASP A 38 2.27 -14.86 9.41
CA ASP A 38 1.81 -16.14 8.85
C ASP A 38 0.28 -16.31 8.91
N SER A 39 -0.40 -15.50 9.73
CA SER A 39 -1.88 -15.44 9.71
C SER A 39 -2.43 -14.55 8.58
N LEU A 40 -1.56 -13.76 7.94
CA LEU A 40 -1.90 -12.72 6.97
C LEU A 40 -1.36 -13.02 5.57
N LEU A 41 -0.19 -13.65 5.47
CA LEU A 41 0.41 -14.09 4.21
C LEU A 41 0.60 -15.61 4.18
N PRO A 42 0.50 -16.25 3.00
CA PRO A 42 0.83 -17.66 2.87
C PRO A 42 2.32 -17.89 3.14
N GLU A 43 2.67 -19.11 3.57
CA GLU A 43 4.06 -19.53 3.72
C GLU A 43 4.85 -19.45 2.39
N ASN A 44 6.18 -19.40 2.50
CA ASN A 44 7.16 -19.10 1.46
C ASN A 44 6.80 -19.57 0.03
N GLY A 45 7.02 -18.67 -0.94
CA GLY A 45 6.95 -19.01 -2.37
C GLY A 45 5.55 -18.97 -2.99
N PHE A 46 4.59 -18.30 -2.36
CA PHE A 46 3.26 -18.11 -2.93
C PHE A 46 3.29 -17.27 -4.21
N ASP A 47 2.29 -17.47 -5.09
CA ASP A 47 2.09 -16.62 -6.26
C ASP A 47 1.38 -15.31 -5.83
N PRO A 48 2.01 -14.13 -5.97
CA PRO A 48 1.41 -12.84 -5.65
C PRO A 48 0.08 -12.59 -6.37
N ALA A 49 -0.04 -13.02 -7.62
CA ALA A 49 -1.26 -12.84 -8.40
C ALA A 49 -2.41 -13.65 -7.81
N VAL A 50 -2.18 -14.92 -7.47
CA VAL A 50 -3.18 -15.79 -6.84
C VAL A 50 -3.61 -15.23 -5.49
N TYR A 51 -2.65 -14.81 -4.66
CA TYR A 51 -2.95 -14.26 -3.34
C TYR A 51 -3.74 -12.95 -3.42
N LEU A 52 -3.28 -11.98 -4.23
CA LEU A 52 -3.94 -10.67 -4.36
C LEU A 52 -5.30 -10.75 -5.07
N MET A 53 -5.56 -11.81 -5.83
CA MET A 53 -6.86 -12.06 -6.45
C MET A 53 -7.82 -12.89 -5.57
N SER A 54 -7.37 -13.32 -4.39
CA SER A 54 -8.20 -14.02 -3.41
C SER A 54 -9.07 -13.06 -2.57
N GLU A 55 -9.99 -13.63 -1.79
CA GLU A 55 -10.84 -12.89 -0.83
C GLU A 55 -10.05 -12.19 0.30
N LYS A 56 -8.76 -12.48 0.46
CA LYS A 56 -7.89 -11.83 1.45
C LYS A 56 -7.55 -10.39 1.07
N ALA A 57 -7.67 -10.03 -0.20
CA ALA A 57 -7.37 -8.71 -0.71
C ALA A 57 -8.61 -8.03 -1.29
N GLN A 58 -8.82 -6.77 -0.91
CA GLN A 58 -9.80 -5.92 -1.58
C GLN A 58 -9.23 -5.43 -2.90
N ARG A 59 -10.07 -5.38 -3.94
CA ARG A 59 -9.69 -4.95 -5.29
C ARG A 59 -10.52 -3.75 -5.72
N ASP A 60 -9.92 -2.87 -6.51
CA ASP A 60 -10.64 -1.83 -7.23
C ASP A 60 -10.24 -1.86 -8.72
N PRO A 61 -11.17 -2.14 -9.65
CA PRO A 61 -12.56 -2.57 -9.40
C PRO A 61 -12.65 -3.98 -8.76
N SER A 62 -13.68 -4.24 -7.95
CA SER A 62 -13.78 -5.45 -7.09
C SER A 62 -13.88 -6.78 -7.84
N SER A 63 -14.39 -6.76 -9.07
CA SER A 63 -14.58 -7.96 -9.92
C SER A 63 -13.77 -7.89 -11.22
N ALA A 64 -12.79 -6.99 -11.30
CA ALA A 64 -11.95 -6.87 -12.49
C ALA A 64 -11.02 -8.08 -12.64
N PRO A 65 -10.76 -8.56 -13.87
CA PRO A 65 -9.62 -9.44 -14.10
C PRO A 65 -8.32 -8.70 -13.75
N LEU A 66 -7.26 -9.46 -13.44
CA LEU A 66 -5.99 -8.93 -12.94
C LEU A 66 -5.46 -7.73 -13.77
N ASP A 67 -5.52 -7.83 -15.10
CA ASP A 67 -5.02 -6.80 -16.03
C ASP A 67 -5.73 -5.43 -15.89
N ASN A 68 -6.94 -5.44 -15.33
CA ASN A 68 -7.80 -4.26 -15.15
C ASN A 68 -7.88 -3.78 -13.70
N VAL A 69 -7.21 -4.46 -12.76
CA VAL A 69 -7.16 -4.01 -11.37
C VAL A 69 -6.29 -2.77 -11.27
N ARG A 70 -6.82 -1.72 -10.63
CA ARG A 70 -6.13 -0.46 -10.35
C ARG A 70 -5.51 -0.41 -8.96
N SER A 71 -6.11 -1.11 -8.00
CA SER A 71 -5.50 -1.25 -6.68
C SER A 71 -5.91 -2.51 -5.96
N PHE A 72 -5.00 -2.97 -5.10
CA PHE A 72 -5.25 -3.98 -4.09
C PHE A 72 -5.14 -3.36 -2.70
N SER A 73 -5.85 -3.90 -1.71
CA SER A 73 -5.70 -3.47 -0.32
C SER A 73 -5.83 -4.63 0.64
N LEU A 74 -4.88 -4.73 1.56
CA LEU A 74 -4.87 -5.68 2.68
C LEU A 74 -5.21 -4.92 3.95
N ARG A 75 -6.28 -5.34 4.64
CA ARG A 75 -6.64 -4.74 5.93
C ARG A 75 -5.79 -5.38 7.03
N LEU A 76 -4.76 -4.66 7.45
CA LEU A 76 -3.81 -5.10 8.47
C LEU A 76 -4.05 -4.43 9.82
N GLY A 77 -4.69 -3.24 9.82
CA GLY A 77 -4.95 -2.44 11.00
C GLY A 77 -3.68 -1.93 11.69
N ASN A 78 -3.85 -1.27 12.83
CA ASN A 78 -2.79 -1.00 13.78
C ASN A 78 -3.33 -1.18 15.20
N TRP A 79 -2.45 -1.06 16.21
CA TRP A 79 -2.78 -1.29 17.62
C TRP A 79 -3.97 -0.47 18.14
N GLN A 80 -4.27 0.68 17.53
CA GLN A 80 -5.35 1.58 17.91
C GLN A 80 -6.51 1.60 16.88
N TYR A 81 -6.24 1.31 15.62
CA TYR A 81 -7.19 1.46 14.52
C TYR A 81 -7.21 0.24 13.57
N PRO A 82 -8.24 -0.62 13.64
CA PRO A 82 -8.28 -1.87 12.87
C PRO A 82 -8.55 -1.69 11.38
N HIS A 83 -8.90 -0.47 10.94
CA HIS A 83 -9.32 -0.23 9.56
C HIS A 83 -8.21 0.28 8.64
N MET A 84 -7.01 0.50 9.15
CA MET A 84 -5.84 0.86 8.34
C MET A 84 -5.45 -0.28 7.39
N LYS A 85 -4.99 0.07 6.18
CA LYS A 85 -4.67 -0.90 5.13
C LYS A 85 -3.27 -0.68 4.56
N LEU A 86 -2.63 -1.76 4.16
CA LEU A 86 -1.58 -1.72 3.14
C LEU A 86 -2.27 -1.68 1.79
N ARG A 87 -1.88 -0.74 0.93
CA ARG A 87 -2.43 -0.57 -0.41
C ARG A 87 -1.35 -0.71 -1.46
N LEU A 88 -1.71 -1.34 -2.57
CA LEU A 88 -0.96 -1.36 -3.81
C LEU A 88 -1.78 -0.62 -4.85
N SER A 89 -1.23 0.43 -5.47
CA SER A 89 -1.94 1.20 -6.48
C SER A 89 -1.16 1.26 -7.77
N ARG A 90 -1.86 1.22 -8.90
CA ARG A 90 -1.27 1.38 -10.23
C ARG A 90 -1.35 2.85 -10.67
N PRO A 91 -0.21 3.50 -10.99
CA PRO A 91 -0.22 4.83 -11.60
C PRO A 91 -0.94 4.82 -12.97
N PRO A 92 -1.58 5.93 -13.40
CA PRO A 92 -2.41 5.95 -14.62
C PRO A 92 -1.71 5.52 -15.92
N ASN A 93 -0.39 5.68 -16.02
CA ASN A 93 0.41 5.43 -17.23
C ASN A 93 1.56 4.45 -16.96
N ASP A 94 1.37 3.53 -16.03
CA ASP A 94 2.36 2.52 -15.68
C ASP A 94 1.67 1.21 -15.33
N ASP A 95 2.41 0.12 -15.45
CA ASP A 95 1.94 -1.24 -15.15
C ASP A 95 2.47 -1.74 -13.80
N VAL A 96 3.38 -1.00 -13.17
CA VAL A 96 3.90 -1.30 -11.84
C VAL A 96 2.93 -0.89 -10.73
N PHE A 97 2.83 -1.70 -9.69
CA PHE A 97 2.14 -1.34 -8.46
C PHE A 97 3.08 -0.66 -7.46
N VAL A 98 2.61 0.43 -6.85
CA VAL A 98 3.31 1.16 -5.79
C VAL A 98 2.66 0.90 -4.43
N PHE A 99 3.47 0.70 -3.40
CA PHE A 99 3.03 0.57 -2.02
C PHE A 99 2.63 1.92 -1.43
N SER A 100 1.54 1.91 -0.68
CA SER A 100 1.07 3.02 0.17
C SER A 100 0.35 2.50 1.41
N VAL A 101 0.18 3.37 2.41
CA VAL A 101 -0.66 3.12 3.59
C VAL A 101 -1.95 3.91 3.44
N ASP A 102 -3.09 3.24 3.51
CA ASP A 102 -4.41 3.86 3.56
C ASP A 102 -4.90 3.87 5.01
N ALA A 103 -4.78 5.04 5.65
CA ALA A 103 -5.25 5.27 7.02
C ALA A 103 -6.77 5.12 7.15
N HIS A 104 -7.54 5.31 6.07
CA HIS A 104 -8.99 5.22 6.03
C HIS A 104 -9.76 6.03 7.11
N ASP A 105 -9.11 7.02 7.73
CA ASP A 105 -9.64 7.81 8.85
C ASP A 105 -10.24 9.15 8.42
N ALA A 106 -10.05 9.55 7.16
CA ALA A 106 -10.61 10.77 6.59
C ALA A 106 -12.14 10.82 6.66
N PHE A 107 -12.81 9.66 6.68
CA PHE A 107 -14.26 9.53 6.79
C PHE A 107 -14.77 9.61 8.23
N LEU A 108 -13.87 9.62 9.23
CA LEU A 108 -14.26 9.73 10.63
C LEU A 108 -14.58 11.18 10.98
N PHE A 109 -15.74 11.38 11.61
CA PHE A 109 -16.25 12.66 12.07
C PHE A 109 -16.74 12.54 13.51
N ALA A 110 -16.42 13.53 14.33
CA ALA A 110 -16.94 13.67 15.69
C ALA A 110 -17.65 15.03 15.81
N PRO A 111 -18.82 15.11 16.47
CA PRO A 111 -19.47 16.38 16.77
C PRO A 111 -18.54 17.30 17.55
N GLY A 112 -18.57 18.60 17.24
CA GLY A 112 -17.70 19.59 17.90
C GLY A 112 -18.01 19.76 19.39
N GLY A 113 -16.98 20.04 20.20
CA GLY A 113 -17.11 20.48 21.59
C GLY A 113 -17.11 19.38 22.67
N GLY A 114 -16.87 18.12 22.32
CA GLY A 114 -16.80 16.99 23.25
C GLY A 114 -15.45 16.25 23.25
N GLY A 115 -15.23 15.35 24.23
CA GLY A 115 -14.03 14.52 24.35
C GLY A 115 -13.76 13.62 23.13
N ASP A 116 -14.81 13.27 22.37
CA ASP A 116 -14.71 12.47 21.15
C ASP A 116 -13.95 13.20 20.03
N ALA A 117 -14.03 14.54 19.97
CA ALA A 117 -13.30 15.31 18.98
C ALA A 117 -11.79 15.26 19.24
N ALA A 118 -11.37 15.41 20.50
CA ALA A 118 -9.97 15.31 20.89
C ALA A 118 -9.42 13.88 20.69
N ALA A 119 -10.19 12.85 21.07
CA ALA A 119 -9.81 11.46 20.85
C ALA A 119 -9.68 11.12 19.35
N LEU A 120 -10.56 11.67 18.50
CA LEU A 120 -10.49 11.49 17.06
C LEU A 120 -9.27 12.20 16.44
N GLU A 121 -8.94 13.41 16.89
CA GLU A 121 -7.74 14.11 16.44
C GLU A 121 -6.46 13.34 16.83
N GLU A 122 -6.40 12.81 18.04
CA GLU A 122 -5.29 11.98 18.51
C GLU A 122 -5.16 10.69 17.67
N LEU A 123 -6.28 10.02 17.37
CA LEU A 123 -6.32 8.86 16.50
C LEU A 123 -5.73 9.17 15.11
N LYS A 124 -6.19 10.26 14.46
CA LYS A 124 -5.70 10.69 13.14
C LYS A 124 -4.22 11.02 13.17
N LYS A 125 -3.76 11.69 14.24
CA LYS A 125 -2.33 11.98 14.45
C LYS A 125 -1.51 10.71 14.55
N ASN A 126 -1.96 9.72 15.34
CA ASN A 126 -1.28 8.44 15.49
C ASN A 126 -1.24 7.65 14.18
N ASN A 127 -2.35 7.58 13.46
CA ASN A 127 -2.41 6.96 12.14
C ASN A 127 -1.42 7.61 11.16
N SER A 128 -1.32 8.95 11.16
CA SER A 128 -0.38 9.69 10.31
C SER A 128 1.08 9.39 10.66
N LEU A 129 1.42 9.32 11.95
CA LEU A 129 2.76 8.97 12.42
C LEU A 129 3.15 7.55 12.00
N ILE A 130 2.26 6.57 12.22
CA ILE A 130 2.50 5.17 11.84
C ILE A 130 2.64 5.06 10.32
N SER A 131 1.72 5.67 9.56
CA SER A 131 1.76 5.66 8.08
C SER A 131 3.09 6.22 7.57
N SER A 132 3.53 7.34 8.13
CA SER A 132 4.81 7.98 7.76
C SER A 132 6.01 7.08 8.07
N ALA A 133 6.03 6.44 9.24
CA ALA A 133 7.12 5.53 9.63
C ALA A 133 7.23 4.30 8.71
N ILE A 134 6.08 3.71 8.35
CA ILE A 134 5.99 2.60 7.41
C ILE A 134 6.50 3.03 6.03
N MET A 135 5.97 4.13 5.48
CA MET A 135 6.35 4.63 4.16
C MET A 135 7.84 4.96 4.07
N ASN A 136 8.41 5.58 5.11
CA ASN A 136 9.84 5.87 5.17
C ASN A 136 10.69 4.60 5.22
N SER A 137 10.24 3.57 5.96
CA SER A 137 10.95 2.30 6.07
C SER A 137 10.90 1.51 4.77
N TRP A 138 9.75 1.47 4.08
CA TRP A 138 9.64 0.87 2.75
C TRP A 138 10.55 1.55 1.74
N ASP A 139 10.58 2.89 1.74
CA ASP A 139 11.45 3.65 0.83
C ASP A 139 12.94 3.39 1.11
N ALA A 140 13.35 3.35 2.38
CA ALA A 140 14.72 3.05 2.79
C ALA A 140 15.16 1.63 2.42
N ASP A 141 14.22 0.69 2.41
CA ASP A 141 14.43 -0.72 2.09
C ASP A 141 14.27 -1.04 0.59
N GLY A 142 14.04 -0.01 -0.22
CA GLY A 142 14.01 -0.10 -1.69
C GLY A 142 12.68 -0.56 -2.29
N LEU A 143 11.65 -0.79 -1.47
CA LEU A 143 10.30 -1.11 -1.93
C LEU A 143 9.71 0.06 -2.70
N LEU A 144 9.00 -0.21 -3.79
CA LEU A 144 8.46 0.84 -4.66
C LEU A 144 7.31 1.57 -3.96
N THR A 145 7.54 2.81 -3.55
CA THR A 145 6.53 3.70 -2.98
C THR A 145 6.24 4.83 -3.97
N GLU A 146 5.16 5.58 -3.76
CA GLU A 146 4.88 6.77 -4.59
C GLU A 146 6.06 7.74 -4.62
N ARG A 147 6.75 7.93 -3.48
CA ARG A 147 7.88 8.84 -3.34
C ARG A 147 9.05 8.46 -4.25
N ASN A 148 9.51 7.21 -4.19
CA ASN A 148 10.64 6.78 -5.01
C ASN A 148 10.24 6.49 -6.47
N TYR A 149 8.98 6.13 -6.73
CA TYR A 149 8.43 6.06 -8.09
C TYR A 149 8.53 7.41 -8.80
N LEU A 150 8.04 8.50 -8.17
CA LEU A 150 8.10 9.84 -8.76
C LEU A 150 9.54 10.31 -9.00
N ARG A 151 10.45 10.05 -8.05
CA ARG A 151 11.88 10.34 -8.24
C ARG A 151 12.45 9.60 -9.46
N ARG A 152 12.20 8.30 -9.58
CA ARG A 152 12.65 7.48 -10.73
C ARG A 152 12.13 8.07 -12.05
N ARG A 153 10.84 8.41 -12.12
CA ARG A 153 10.23 9.03 -13.32
C ARG A 153 10.85 10.37 -13.68
N ILE A 154 11.08 11.26 -12.70
CA ILE A 154 11.72 12.56 -12.94
C ILE A 154 13.13 12.37 -13.50
N HIS A 155 13.92 11.45 -12.95
CA HIS A 155 15.26 11.16 -13.44
C HIS A 155 15.25 10.58 -14.87
N GLN A 156 14.33 9.68 -15.19
CA GLN A 156 14.16 9.14 -16.54
C GLN A 156 13.82 10.25 -17.56
N THR A 157 12.85 11.11 -17.26
CA THR A 157 12.46 12.22 -18.14
C THR A 157 13.62 13.19 -18.38
N ARG A 158 14.41 13.51 -17.35
CA ARG A 158 15.60 14.37 -17.49
C ARG A 158 16.65 13.74 -18.41
N ARG A 159 16.92 12.43 -18.27
CA ARG A 159 17.87 11.69 -19.12
C ARG A 159 17.44 11.64 -20.59
N LEU A 160 16.15 11.49 -20.86
CA LEU A 160 15.61 11.49 -22.22
C LEU A 160 15.76 12.86 -22.89
N LYS A 161 15.58 13.96 -22.14
CA LYS A 161 15.76 15.33 -22.65
C LYS A 161 17.21 15.70 -22.95
N THR A 162 18.19 15.12 -22.24
CA THR A 162 19.63 15.37 -22.48
C THR A 162 20.24 14.51 -23.58
N THR A 163 19.51 13.52 -24.11
CA THR A 163 20.01 12.61 -25.16
C THR A 163 19.42 12.93 -26.54
N GLN A 164 18.62 13.99 -26.69
CA GLN A 164 18.19 14.50 -27.98
C GLN A 164 19.19 15.56 -28.48
N PRO A 165 19.85 15.36 -29.64
CA PRO A 165 20.72 16.34 -30.26
C PRO A 165 19.96 17.55 -30.82
#